data_AF-A0A2K0UDI2-F1
#
_entry.id   AF-A0A2K0UDI2-F1
#
_cell.length_a   1.000
_cell.length_b   1.000
_cell.length_c   1.000
_cell.angle_alpha   90.00
_cell.angle_beta   90.00
_cell.angle_gamma   90.00
#
_symmetry.space_group_name_H-M   'P 1'
#
loop_
_entity.id
_entity.type
_entity.pdbx_description
1 polymer ?
#
loop_
_entity_poly.entity_id
_entity_poly.type
_entity_poly.pdbx_seq_one_letter_code
_entity_poly.pdbx_strand_id
1 'polypeptide(L)'
;MTKYASELKPEGIRALSISPGWVETDAAKDLVASPGAFEAMLSTLKKYDPNVQGMISPKESVESMLFVIKGLDESISGKLLSHKGNLEWF
;
A
#
# COMPACT_ATOMS: atom_id res chain seq x y z
N MET A 1 -1.83 -11.81 7.71
CA MET A 1 -0.45 -12.34 7.91
C MET A 1 -0.21 -12.98 9.28
N THR A 2 -1.07 -12.74 10.28
CA THR A 2 -0.93 -13.27 11.64
C THR A 2 -0.62 -14.76 11.74
N LYS A 3 -1.38 -15.64 11.06
CA LYS A 3 -1.12 -17.09 11.05
C LYS A 3 0.33 -17.41 10.62
N TYR A 4 0.74 -16.89 9.46
CA TYR A 4 2.08 -17.12 8.92
C TYR A 4 3.18 -16.50 9.78
N ALA A 5 2.94 -15.34 10.38
CA ALA A 5 3.90 -14.73 11.31
C ALA A 5 4.14 -15.62 12.54
N SER A 6 3.13 -16.32 13.04
CA SER A 6 3.27 -17.28 14.14
C SER A 6 3.97 -18.57 13.69
N GLU A 7 3.54 -19.15 12.57
CA GLU A 7 4.07 -20.42 12.06
C GLU A 7 5.54 -20.32 11.64
N LEU A 8 5.94 -19.20 11.05
CA LEU A 8 7.30 -19.00 10.52
C LEU A 8 8.27 -18.35 11.52
N LYS A 9 7.80 -17.89 12.68
CA LYS A 9 8.65 -17.29 13.73
C LYS A 9 9.81 -18.19 14.15
N PRO A 10 9.64 -19.52 14.36
CA PRO A 10 10.75 -20.40 14.73
C PRO A 10 11.85 -20.49 13.66
N GLU A 11 11.54 -20.20 12.40
CA GLU A 11 12.49 -20.17 11.27
C GLU A 11 13.20 -18.81 11.13
N GLY A 12 12.88 -17.84 11.99
CA GLY A 12 13.40 -16.48 11.91
C GLY A 12 12.79 -15.63 10.79
N ILE A 13 11.68 -16.07 10.20
CA ILE A 13 11.00 -15.36 9.11
C ILE A 13 9.89 -14.48 9.68
N ARG A 14 9.84 -13.22 9.23
CA ARG A 14 8.78 -12.25 9.53
C ARG A 14 7.82 -12.17 8.35
N ALA A 15 6.52 -12.03 8.62
CA ALA A 15 5.49 -11.96 7.59
C ALA A 15 4.74 -10.62 7.69
N LEU A 16 4.53 -9.92 6.58
CA LEU A 16 3.86 -8.61 6.56
C LEU A 16 3.00 -8.49 5.31
N SER A 17 1.82 -7.88 5.43
CA SER A 17 1.03 -7.43 4.29
C SER A 17 1.19 -5.93 4.14
N ILE A 18 1.46 -5.46 2.92
CA ILE A 18 1.62 -4.04 2.63
C ILE A 18 0.64 -3.64 1.53
N SER A 19 -0.17 -2.60 1.77
CA SER A 19 -0.93 -1.91 0.73
C SER A 19 -0.03 -0.91 0.02
N PRO A 20 0.13 -0.97 -1.32
CA PRO A 20 1.12 -0.18 -2.04
C PRO A 20 0.72 1.30 -2.24
N GLY A 21 -0.47 1.69 -1.82
CA GLY A 21 -1.09 2.97 -2.19
C GLY A 21 -1.92 2.88 -3.47
N TRP A 22 -2.32 4.03 -4.00
CA TRP A 22 -2.97 4.12 -5.31
C TRP A 22 -1.91 4.37 -6.38
N VAL A 23 -1.53 3.34 -7.14
CA VAL A 23 -0.31 3.36 -7.96
C VAL A 23 -0.65 3.34 -9.45
N GLU A 24 0.01 4.20 -10.22
CA GLU A 24 -0.10 4.27 -11.68
C GLU A 24 0.70 3.13 -12.33
N THR A 25 0.10 1.95 -12.41
CA THR A 25 0.66 0.76 -13.09
C THR A 25 -0.11 0.46 -14.37
N ASP A 26 0.34 -0.53 -15.15
CA ASP A 26 -0.41 -1.03 -16.32
C ASP A 26 -1.82 -1.51 -15.95
N ALA A 27 -2.04 -1.95 -14.71
CA ALA A 27 -3.37 -2.33 -14.22
C ALA A 27 -4.34 -1.13 -14.10
N ALA A 28 -3.81 0.10 -14.03
CA ALA A 28 -4.59 1.33 -14.00
C ALA A 28 -4.77 1.96 -15.39
N LYS A 29 -4.22 1.36 -16.46
CA LYS A 29 -4.16 1.98 -17.80
C LYS A 29 -5.53 2.39 -18.35
N ASP A 30 -6.54 1.55 -18.20
CA ASP A 30 -7.89 1.85 -18.69
C ASP A 30 -8.54 2.99 -17.89
N LEU A 31 -8.24 3.08 -16.58
CA LEU A 31 -8.69 4.17 -15.72
C LEU A 31 -8.01 5.49 -16.10
N VAL A 32 -6.69 5.46 -16.34
CA VAL A 32 -5.90 6.62 -16.77
C VAL A 32 -6.36 7.12 -18.14
N ALA A 33 -6.66 6.22 -19.07
CA ALA A 33 -7.08 6.55 -20.43
C ALA A 33 -8.50 7.16 -20.50
N SER A 34 -9.28 7.11 -19.42
CA SER A 34 -10.64 7.65 -19.33
C SER A 34 -10.72 8.74 -18.26
N PRO A 35 -10.57 10.04 -18.64
CA PRO A 35 -10.57 11.13 -17.68
C PRO A 35 -11.81 11.16 -16.79
N GLY A 36 -12.99 10.83 -17.32
CA GLY A 36 -14.23 10.78 -16.53
C GLY A 36 -14.24 9.67 -15.48
N ALA A 37 -13.65 8.51 -15.77
CA ALA A 37 -13.54 7.42 -14.82
C ALA A 37 -12.49 7.74 -13.73
N PHE A 38 -11.37 8.36 -14.12
CA PHE A 38 -10.34 8.81 -13.19
C PHE A 38 -10.90 9.83 -12.19
N GLU A 39 -11.57 10.88 -12.65
CA GLU A 39 -12.17 11.89 -11.77
C GLU A 39 -13.25 11.30 -10.85
N ALA A 40 -14.06 10.35 -11.34
CA ALA A 40 -15.04 9.66 -10.52
C ALA A 40 -14.38 8.81 -9.41
N MET A 41 -13.28 8.13 -9.72
CA MET A 41 -12.50 7.38 -8.73
C MET A 41 -11.85 8.32 -7.72
N LEU A 42 -11.18 9.38 -8.18
CA LEU A 42 -10.55 10.38 -7.32
C LEU A 42 -11.56 11.02 -6.37
N SER A 43 -12.74 11.40 -6.88
CA SER A 43 -13.83 11.94 -6.06
C SER A 43 -14.30 10.95 -4.99
N THR A 44 -14.37 9.66 -5.32
CA THR A 44 -14.73 8.61 -4.36
C THR A 44 -13.67 8.43 -3.29
N LEU A 45 -12.39 8.40 -3.66
CA LEU A 45 -11.29 8.28 -2.71
C LEU A 45 -11.16 9.52 -1.81
N LYS A 46 -11.42 10.72 -2.33
CA LYS A 46 -11.46 11.97 -1.56
C LYS A 46 -12.53 12.00 -0.46
N LYS A 47 -13.59 11.18 -0.57
CA LYS A 47 -14.58 11.02 0.53
C LYS A 47 -13.99 10.25 1.72
N TYR A 48 -12.99 9.42 1.48
CA TYR A 48 -12.30 8.67 2.53
C TYR A 48 -11.07 9.43 3.05
N ASP A 49 -10.26 9.99 2.15
CA ASP A 49 -9.11 10.83 2.47
C ASP A 49 -9.12 12.10 1.60
N PRO A 50 -9.52 13.26 2.15
CA PRO A 50 -9.57 14.51 1.41
C PRO A 50 -8.23 14.96 0.83
N ASN A 51 -7.11 14.45 1.35
CA ASN A 51 -5.77 14.85 0.92
C ASN A 51 -5.26 14.03 -0.28
N VAL A 52 -5.96 12.98 -0.72
CA VAL A 52 -5.54 12.19 -1.88
C VAL A 52 -5.52 13.08 -3.14
N GLN A 53 -4.36 13.21 -3.77
CA GLN A 53 -4.18 14.05 -4.95
C GLN A 53 -4.30 13.27 -6.26
N GLY A 54 -4.11 11.95 -6.21
CA GLY A 54 -4.08 11.09 -7.38
C GLY A 54 -3.26 9.84 -7.13
N MET A 55 -2.87 9.19 -8.22
CA MET A 55 -1.98 8.04 -8.16
C MET A 55 -0.53 8.48 -7.94
N ILE A 56 0.21 7.69 -7.16
CA ILE A 56 1.67 7.80 -7.04
C ILE A 56 2.36 6.98 -8.13
N SER A 57 3.62 7.31 -8.42
CA SER A 57 4.41 6.53 -9.37
C SER A 57 4.78 5.15 -8.81
N PRO A 58 5.02 4.12 -9.65
CA PRO A 58 5.54 2.84 -9.20
C PRO A 58 6.83 2.95 -8.41
N LYS A 59 7.71 3.89 -8.79
CA LYS A 59 8.96 4.15 -8.08
C LYS A 59 8.70 4.62 -6.65
N GLU A 60 7.85 5.64 -6.49
CA GLU A 60 7.49 6.19 -5.18
C GLU A 60 6.85 5.12 -4.28
N SER A 61 5.90 4.34 -4.82
CA SER A 61 5.28 3.22 -4.09
C SER A 61 6.31 2.21 -3.58
N VAL A 62 7.22 1.77 -4.45
CA VAL A 62 8.26 0.78 -4.09
C VAL A 62 9.25 1.36 -3.08
N GLU A 63 9.68 2.61 -3.25
CA GLU A 63 10.59 3.28 -2.30
C GLU A 63 9.95 3.39 -0.90
N SER A 64 8.67 3.75 -0.82
CA SER A 64 7.91 3.79 0.43
C SER A 64 7.73 2.40 1.06
N MET A 65 7.36 1.37 0.27
CA MET A 65 7.25 0.01 0.80
C MET A 65 8.61 -0.53 1.28
N LEU A 66 9.71 -0.23 0.60
CA LEU A 66 11.05 -0.58 1.04
C LEU A 66 11.42 0.09 2.37
N PHE A 67 10.95 1.31 2.62
CA PHE A 67 11.11 1.95 3.93
C PHE A 67 10.39 1.17 5.03
N VAL A 68 9.15 0.72 4.80
CA VAL A 68 8.39 -0.11 5.75
C VAL A 68 9.09 -1.46 5.99
N ILE A 69 9.56 -2.12 4.92
CA ILE A 69 10.27 -3.40 5.01
C ILE A 69 11.57 -3.26 5.81
N LYS A 70 12.32 -2.17 5.63
CA LYS A 70 13.54 -1.91 6.41
C LYS A 70 13.26 -1.77 7.92
N GLY A 71 12.07 -1.30 8.28
CA GLY A 71 11.61 -1.20 9.67
C GLY A 71 10.95 -2.47 10.23
N LEU A 72 10.86 -3.56 9.45
CA LEU A 72 10.17 -4.79 9.86
C LEU A 72 10.86 -5.47 11.05
N ASP A 73 10.19 -5.46 12.20
CA ASP A 73 10.61 -6.14 13.43
C ASP A 73 9.53 -7.11 13.97
N GLU A 74 9.75 -7.67 15.17
CA GLU A 74 8.76 -8.55 15.80
C GLU A 74 7.43 -7.85 16.11
N SER A 75 7.46 -6.54 16.40
CA SER A 75 6.29 -5.77 16.81
C SER A 75 5.32 -5.52 15.65
N ILE A 76 5.82 -5.54 14.40
CA ILE A 76 5.00 -5.34 13.21
C ILE A 76 4.84 -6.58 12.33
N SER A 77 5.54 -7.68 12.64
CA SER A 77 5.26 -8.99 12.02
C SER A 77 3.80 -9.42 12.25
N GLY A 78 3.17 -9.91 11.20
CA GLY A 78 1.77 -10.35 11.15
C GLY A 78 0.76 -9.29 10.73
N LYS A 79 1.15 -8.01 10.72
CA LYS A 79 0.26 -6.86 10.47
C LYS A 79 -0.08 -6.66 8.98
N LEU A 80 -1.09 -5.83 8.75
CA LEU A 80 -1.38 -5.17 7.48
C LEU A 80 -1.09 -3.68 7.68
N LEU A 81 -0.21 -3.12 6.85
CA LEU A 81 0.16 -1.71 6.88
C LEU A 81 0.06 -1.14 5.45
N SER A 82 -0.02 0.18 5.32
CA SER A 82 0.19 0.85 4.04
C SER A 82 1.68 0.99 3.71
N HIS A 83 1.97 1.49 2.51
CA HIS A 83 3.31 1.92 2.08
C HIS A 83 3.93 2.99 2.99
N LYS A 84 3.13 3.63 3.88
CA LYS A 84 3.59 4.57 4.91
C LYS A 84 3.90 3.91 6.27
N GLY A 85 3.64 2.61 6.41
CA GLY A 85 3.88 1.87 7.65
C GLY A 85 2.79 2.08 8.72
N ASN A 86 1.66 2.67 8.34
CA ASN A 86 0.51 2.92 9.20
C ASN A 86 -0.79 2.44 8.51
N LEU A 87 -1.95 2.97 8.90
CA LEU A 87 -3.25 2.64 8.30
C LEU A 87 -3.80 3.75 7.40
N GLU A 88 -2.93 4.67 6.95
CA GLU A 88 -3.25 5.70 5.96
C GLU A 88 -2.90 5.15 4.56
N TRP A 89 -3.91 4.98 3.71
CA TRP A 89 -3.76 4.20 2.47
C TRP A 89 -3.24 4.98 1.27
N PHE A 90 -3.34 6.31 1.30
CA PHE A 90 -2.91 7.24 0.26
C PHE A 90 -1.87 8.18 0.84
#